data_AF-A0A507EPP3-F1
#
_entry.id   AF-A0A507EPP3-F1
#
_cell.length_a   1.000
_cell.length_b   1.000
_cell.length_c   1.000
_cell.angle_alpha   90.00
_cell.angle_beta   90.00
_cell.angle_gamma   90.00
#
_symmetry.space_group_name_H-M   'P 1'
#
loop_
_entity.id
_entity.type
_entity.pdbx_description
1 polymer ?
#
loop_
_entity_poly.entity_id
_entity_poly.type
_entity_poly.pdbx_seq_one_letter_code
_entity_poly.pdbx_strand_id
1 'polypeptide(L)'
;MARSLSSAPASITTPPSKAATAEKPVAPGPEDCCMGGCKVCVWDLYGEEVDKYNRAAAEAGVAGMDADSIDPSVRAFRDLERKLANKDQ
;
A
#
# COMPACT_ATOMS: atom_id res chain seq x y z
N MET A 1 52.48 -7.34 14.56
CA MET A 1 52.01 -5.95 14.56
C MET A 1 50.75 -5.86 13.72
N ALA A 2 49.72 -5.17 14.22
CA ALA A 2 48.46 -4.72 13.56
C ALA A 2 47.59 -5.78 12.85
N ARG A 3 46.59 -6.37 13.53
CA ARG A 3 45.17 -5.92 13.68
C ARG A 3 44.26 -6.29 12.49
N SER A 4 43.54 -7.40 12.64
CA SER A 4 42.27 -7.72 11.97
C SER A 4 41.27 -6.59 12.11
N LEU A 5 40.48 -6.31 11.07
CA LEU A 5 39.14 -5.71 11.18
C LEU A 5 38.25 -6.24 10.05
N SER A 6 37.48 -7.27 10.41
CA SER A 6 36.19 -7.61 9.83
C SER A 6 35.23 -6.44 10.03
N SER A 7 34.45 -6.07 9.01
CA SER A 7 33.17 -5.38 9.24
C SER A 7 32.24 -5.56 8.04
N ALA A 8 31.32 -6.50 8.18
CA ALA A 8 30.06 -6.49 7.46
C ALA A 8 29.22 -5.29 7.94
N PRO A 9 28.47 -4.60 7.06
CA PRO A 9 27.51 -3.61 7.53
C PRO A 9 26.34 -4.32 8.21
N ALA A 10 26.08 -3.84 9.41
CA ALA A 10 25.07 -4.29 10.33
C ALA A 10 23.67 -4.28 9.72
N SER A 11 22.91 -5.30 10.10
CA SER A 11 21.48 -5.26 10.39
C SER A 11 20.87 -3.86 10.33
N ILE A 12 20.14 -3.58 9.25
CA ILE A 12 18.97 -2.72 9.36
C ILE A 12 17.90 -3.51 10.11
N THR A 13 18.04 -3.53 11.43
CA THR A 13 16.96 -3.89 12.33
C THR A 13 15.84 -2.89 12.09
N THR A 14 14.80 -3.38 11.43
CA THR A 14 13.45 -2.82 11.41
C THR A 14 13.11 -2.22 12.77
N PRO A 15 12.82 -0.90 12.87
CA PRO A 15 12.22 -0.36 14.08
C PRO A 15 10.79 -0.92 14.23
N PRO A 16 10.38 -1.21 15.46
CA PRO A 16 9.20 -2.03 15.74
C PRO A 16 7.89 -1.25 15.54
N SER A 17 6.92 -1.98 14.99
CA SER A 17 5.54 -2.06 15.48
C SER A 17 4.99 -0.80 16.16
N LYS A 18 4.23 -0.02 15.39
CA LYS A 18 2.97 0.51 15.90
C LYS A 18 1.83 -0.28 15.27
N ALA A 19 1.72 -1.56 15.65
CA ALA A 19 0.50 -2.34 15.51
C ALA A 19 -0.53 -1.88 16.54
N ALA A 20 -0.97 -0.62 16.42
CA ALA A 20 -2.06 -0.05 17.17
C ALA A 20 -2.92 0.66 16.15
N THR A 21 -3.99 -0.03 15.71
CA THR A 21 -5.05 0.48 14.82
C THR A 21 -4.50 1.45 13.80
N ALA A 22 -3.93 0.95 12.68
CA ALA A 22 -3.47 1.82 11.61
C ALA A 22 -4.61 2.80 11.30
N GLU A 23 -4.49 4.04 11.75
CA GLU A 23 -5.53 5.03 11.61
C GLU A 23 -5.37 5.60 10.22
N LYS A 24 -6.48 5.81 9.52
CA LYS A 24 -6.40 6.33 8.15
C LYS A 24 -5.70 7.70 8.21
N PRO A 25 -4.64 7.92 7.43
CA PRO A 25 -3.97 9.21 7.42
C PRO A 25 -4.95 10.31 7.01
N VAL A 26 -4.82 11.48 7.65
CA VAL A 26 -5.64 12.64 7.37
C VAL A 26 -5.08 13.35 6.15
N ALA A 27 -5.95 13.68 5.18
CA ALA A 27 -5.53 14.41 3.99
C ALA A 27 -5.06 15.83 4.36
N PRO A 28 -4.00 16.34 3.73
CA PRO A 28 -3.54 17.71 3.94
C PRO A 28 -4.60 18.71 3.46
N GLY A 29 -4.66 19.87 4.12
CA GLY A 29 -5.55 20.95 3.73
C GLY A 29 -5.10 21.65 2.44
N PRO A 30 -5.97 22.44 1.79
CA PRO A 30 -5.57 23.22 0.63
C PRO A 30 -4.48 24.25 0.97
N GLU A 31 -4.46 24.77 2.19
CA GLU A 31 -3.41 25.64 2.73
C GLU A 31 -2.03 24.98 2.85
N ASP A 32 -1.95 23.66 2.97
CA ASP A 32 -0.68 22.92 3.02
C ASP A 32 -0.06 22.75 1.61
N CYS A 33 -0.83 23.02 0.56
CA CYS A 33 -0.36 22.95 -0.81
C CYS A 33 0.46 24.20 -1.18
N CYS A 34 1.79 24.08 -1.15
CA CYS A 34 2.71 25.14 -1.57
C CYS A 34 2.73 25.39 -3.12
N MET A 35 1.84 24.76 -3.88
CA MET A 35 1.73 24.87 -5.35
C MET A 35 3.07 24.72 -6.10
N GLY A 36 3.95 23.83 -5.61
CA GLY A 36 5.26 23.57 -6.22
C GLY A 36 6.43 24.38 -5.65
N GLY A 37 6.22 25.23 -4.64
CA GLY A 37 7.30 25.96 -3.97
C GLY A 37 8.14 25.13 -2.99
N CYS A 38 7.68 23.94 -2.59
CA CYS A 38 8.39 23.04 -1.69
C CYS A 38 9.24 22.02 -2.46
N LYS A 39 10.38 21.63 -1.86
CA LYS A 39 11.23 20.54 -2.37
C LYS A 39 10.54 19.17 -2.32
N VAL A 40 9.62 18.98 -1.38
CA VAL A 40 8.84 17.75 -1.19
C VAL A 40 7.37 18.12 -1.25
N CYS A 41 6.60 17.39 -2.05
CA CYS A 41 5.16 17.61 -2.17
C CYS A 41 4.43 16.98 -0.97
N VAL A 42 3.54 17.73 -0.33
CA VAL A 42 2.72 17.22 0.77
C VAL A 42 1.85 16.03 0.33
N TRP A 43 1.41 16.03 -0.93
CA TRP A 43 0.63 14.95 -1.52
C TRP A 43 1.43 13.66 -1.70
N ASP A 44 2.73 13.77 -1.97
CA ASP A 44 3.60 12.59 -2.08
C ASP A 44 3.78 11.94 -0.71
N LEU A 45 4.04 12.74 0.33
CA LEU A 45 4.15 12.25 1.71
C LEU A 45 2.85 11.58 2.16
N TYR A 46 1.71 12.22 1.92
CA TYR A 46 0.40 11.67 2.23
C TYR A 46 0.14 10.36 1.46
N GLY A 47 0.50 10.29 0.17
CA GLY A 47 0.38 9.08 -0.63
C GLY A 47 1.19 7.90 -0.04
N GLU A 48 2.43 8.16 0.39
CA GLU A 48 3.24 7.14 1.06
C GLU A 48 2.61 6.64 2.37
N GLU A 49 1.97 7.53 3.14
CA GLU A 49 1.25 7.16 4.36
C GLU A 49 -0.01 6.34 4.06
N VAL A 50 -0.75 6.71 3.02
CA VAL A 50 -1.92 5.95 2.54
C VAL A 50 -1.50 4.54 2.09
N ASP A 51 -0.38 4.42 1.38
CA ASP A 51 0.14 3.12 0.94
C ASP A 51 0.61 2.23 2.10
N LYS A 52 1.21 2.83 3.13
CA LYS A 52 1.54 2.12 4.38
C LYS A 52 0.27 1.65 5.09
N TYR A 53 -0.74 2.51 5.19
CA TYR A 53 -2.04 2.16 5.76
C TYR A 53 -2.72 1.03 4.99
N ASN A 54 -2.78 1.11 3.65
CA ASN A 54 -3.44 0.11 2.81
C ASN A 54 -2.77 -1.26 2.92
N ARG A 55 -1.44 -1.30 2.98
CA ARG A 55 -0.68 -2.55 3.22
C ARG A 55 -1.00 -3.13 4.59
N ALA A 56 -0.95 -2.32 5.65
CA ALA A 56 -1.30 -2.78 6.99
C ALA A 56 -2.77 -3.23 7.11
N ALA A 57 -3.69 -2.56 6.41
CA ALA A 57 -5.10 -2.91 6.33
C ALA A 57 -5.32 -4.25 5.60
N ALA A 58 -4.55 -4.53 4.55
CA ALA A 58 -4.59 -5.80 3.84
C ALA A 58 -4.07 -6.96 4.71
N GLU A 59 -2.97 -6.73 5.43
CA GLU A 59 -2.41 -7.69 6.39
C GLU A 59 -3.37 -7.97 7.56
N ALA A 60 -4.10 -6.94 8.01
CA ALA A 60 -5.11 -7.05 9.06
C ALA A 60 -6.47 -7.59 8.57
N GLY A 61 -6.61 -7.92 7.27
CA GLY A 61 -7.85 -8.48 6.70
C GLY A 61 -9.02 -7.49 6.61
N VAL A 62 -8.76 -6.19 6.71
CA VAL A 62 -9.75 -5.13 6.52
C VAL A 62 -9.71 -4.48 5.13
N ALA A 63 -8.74 -4.85 4.29
CA ALA A 63 -8.72 -4.40 2.89
C ALA A 63 -9.48 -5.38 1.99
N GLY A 64 -10.61 -4.93 1.47
CA GLY A 64 -11.34 -5.67 0.46
C GLY A 64 -12.53 -4.89 -0.07
N MET A 65 -12.32 -4.04 -1.07
CA MET A 65 -13.30 -3.93 -2.13
C MET A 65 -13.00 -5.10 -3.06
N ASP A 66 -13.81 -6.16 -2.98
CA ASP A 66 -13.73 -7.25 -3.93
C ASP A 66 -13.92 -6.67 -5.34
N ALA A 67 -13.08 -7.09 -6.28
CA ALA A 67 -13.18 -6.63 -7.66
C ALA A 67 -14.52 -7.01 -8.34
N ASP A 68 -15.37 -7.77 -7.63
CA ASP A 68 -16.76 -8.11 -8.00
C ASP A 68 -17.74 -6.97 -7.67
N SER A 69 -17.43 -6.14 -6.65
CA SER A 69 -18.22 -4.98 -6.21
C SER A 69 -17.95 -3.69 -6.97
N ILE A 70 -16.87 -3.60 -7.75
CA ILE A 70 -16.46 -2.36 -8.41
C ILE A 70 -17.34 -2.05 -9.64
N ASP A 71 -17.76 -3.06 -10.41
CA ASP A 71 -18.71 -2.88 -11.51
C ASP A 71 -19.41 -4.20 -11.89
N PRO A 72 -20.76 -4.25 -11.95
CA PRO A 72 -21.51 -5.46 -12.26
C PRO A 72 -21.23 -6.00 -13.68
N SER A 73 -20.76 -5.18 -14.61
CA SER A 73 -20.44 -5.60 -15.98
C SER A 73 -19.12 -6.38 -15.99
N VAL A 74 -18.11 -5.95 -15.25
CA VAL A 74 -16.82 -6.67 -15.12
C VAL A 74 -17.03 -8.07 -14.54
N ARG A 75 -17.93 -8.20 -13.56
CA ARG A 75 -18.38 -9.52 -13.06
C ARG A 75 -19.01 -10.36 -14.16
N ALA A 76 -19.97 -9.80 -14.90
CA ALA A 76 -20.67 -10.51 -15.96
C ALA A 76 -19.73 -11.05 -17.04
N PHE A 77 -18.69 -10.28 -17.41
CA PHE A 77 -17.66 -10.73 -18.35
C PHE A 77 -16.85 -11.92 -17.82
N ARG A 78 -16.36 -11.85 -16.56
CA ARG A 78 -15.61 -12.96 -15.94
C ARG A 78 -16.46 -14.23 -15.79
N ASP A 79 -17.74 -14.08 -15.51
CA ASP A 79 -18.68 -15.20 -15.43
C ASP A 79 -18.91 -15.85 -16.81
N LEU A 80 -18.95 -15.05 -17.88
CA LEU A 80 -19.08 -15.55 -19.24
C LEU A 80 -17.83 -16.32 -19.67
N GLU A 81 -16.63 -15.79 -19.38
CA GLU A 81 -15.36 -16.47 -19.67
C GLU A 81 -15.28 -17.84 -18.98
N ARG A 82 -15.71 -17.92 -17.72
CA ARG A 82 -15.77 -19.20 -16.97
C ARG A 82 -16.77 -20.19 -17.57
N LYS A 83 -17.93 -19.71 -18.03
CA LYS A 83 -18.95 -20.56 -18.66
C LYS A 83 -18.49 -21.11 -20.01
N LEU A 84 -17.77 -20.31 -20.79
CA LEU A 84 -17.20 -20.75 -22.06
C LEU A 84 -16.15 -21.84 -21.83
N ALA A 85 -15.23 -21.64 -20.88
CA ALA A 85 -14.21 -22.63 -20.53
C ALA A 85 -14.77 -24.00 -20.10
N ASN A 86 -15.98 -24.04 -19.53
CA ASN A 86 -16.62 -25.28 -19.08
C ASN A 86 -17.56 -25.92 -20.12
N LYS A 87 -17.84 -25.24 -21.25
CA LYS A 87 -18.76 -25.74 -22.30
C LYS A 87 -18.05 -26.46 -23.44
N ASP A 88 -16.73 -26.39 -23.50
CA ASP A 88 -15.89 -27.15 -24.44
C ASP A 88 -15.51 -28.55 -23.90
N GLN A 89 -16.15 -29.00 -22.81
CA GLN A 89 -16.06 -30.34 -22.23
C GLN A 89 -17.37 -31.10 -22.45
#